data_AF-A0A968ND42-F1
#
_entry.id   AF-A0A968ND42-F1
#
_cell.length_a   1.000
_cell.length_b   1.000
_cell.length_c   1.000
_cell.angle_alpha   90.00
_cell.angle_beta   90.00
_cell.angle_gamma   90.00
#
_symmetry.space_group_name_H-M   'P 1'
#
loop_
_entity.id
_entity.type
_entity.pdbx_description
1 polymer ?
#
loop_
_entity_poly.entity_id
_entity_poly.type
_entity_poly.pdbx_seq_one_letter_code
_entity_poly.pdbx_strand_id
1 'polypeptide(L)'
;MTTSELSNTSSIQQVGMTRQHFQIGDAARIRMIVLHATAGAYPGDYEWLRQGGSASAPVSIHYYIDKQGNISQMVADANIAWHAGESTWIVDGQQIIYAHGCNAVSVGIELENWNNGSDPYPQAQVDAAVGLTRQLVQTYAIPRNQLVRHLDIAPARKTDPRGFAWAQFVEDVYNPLEPEAPPAEQRARLRARLVDLAYRTAGSAAPDGWTLLRGSISRNTGMPVRAITPPTHAKQPADANARAVRLAGQALVVEAYGRDLLYAPPDNLLQIRQLSQTKAGTLRTALLEALFRAVDPVSGFRPDWAFHQYYLEHATALGVPITPNYRLARRTRDGTAYVVQHFALDSLCAPVENWRQITRLSSLTEAMYAGDPHDAATRELRSLLLNDLYQQRTGTAFDATALFCRYAIQHQLGAPLGQAELFSFNGRRMVAMPFALDVIYCHIPADANWEGVTVNAMPPILGPAPEIGRLSVLLHEPAQPTLGTDPPALIPPPYAGHLLGAPVQQVLERDLSLHTPPDPQPSAVPPVAPQRLLLVPAPPLAATEQPEQHWHAYLDRQGVFTRFSNLAQPAPLTNRSGHAIPLVVLGVEGGTQDMPPAQRRALLCILRDVPPLVGLSQNHVYLAHRQP
;
A
#
# COMPACT_ATOMS: atom_id res chain seq x y z
N MET A 1 -39.71 8.12 -21.77
CA MET A 1 -39.74 9.52 -21.31
C MET A 1 -39.77 9.46 -19.80
N THR A 2 -38.81 9.92 -19.01
CA THR A 2 -37.46 10.44 -19.21
C THR A 2 -36.75 10.13 -17.89
N THR A 3 -35.58 9.51 -17.96
CA THR A 3 -34.61 9.38 -16.88
C THR A 3 -33.96 10.74 -16.67
N SER A 4 -34.42 11.51 -15.69
CA SER A 4 -33.72 12.71 -15.22
C SER A 4 -34.16 13.05 -13.81
N GLU A 5 -33.62 12.36 -12.81
CA GLU A 5 -33.54 12.87 -11.44
C GLU A 5 -32.62 11.91 -10.66
N LEU A 6 -31.62 12.47 -9.98
CA LEU A 6 -30.47 11.86 -9.30
C LEU A 6 -29.11 12.06 -10.00
N SER A 7 -28.83 13.31 -10.37
CA SER A 7 -27.47 13.85 -10.46
C SER A 7 -27.41 15.17 -9.67
N ASN A 8 -27.61 15.14 -8.36
CA ASN A 8 -27.34 16.31 -7.52
C ASN A 8 -25.85 16.34 -7.15
N THR A 9 -25.01 16.67 -8.12
CA THR A 9 -23.81 17.46 -7.83
C THR A 9 -24.27 18.91 -7.77
N SER A 10 -24.49 19.45 -6.57
CA SER A 10 -24.87 20.86 -6.40
C SER A 10 -23.84 21.76 -7.08
N SER A 11 -24.19 22.35 -8.22
CA SER A 11 -23.33 23.29 -8.93
C SER A 11 -23.11 24.55 -8.08
N ILE A 12 -21.86 24.95 -7.87
CA ILE A 12 -21.52 26.19 -7.17
C ILE A 12 -22.00 27.38 -8.02
N GLN A 13 -22.92 28.18 -7.48
CA GLN A 13 -23.41 29.38 -8.16
C GLN A 13 -22.44 30.55 -7.93
N GLN A 14 -21.84 31.06 -9.01
CA GLN A 14 -21.02 32.27 -8.96
C GLN A 14 -21.92 33.50 -8.91
N VAL A 15 -22.12 34.05 -7.71
CA VAL A 15 -23.07 35.17 -7.50
C VAL A 15 -22.39 36.52 -7.30
N GLY A 16 -21.11 36.49 -6.87
CA GLY A 16 -20.31 37.67 -6.59
C GLY A 16 -20.84 38.53 -5.43
N MET A 17 -20.02 39.49 -5.00
CA MET A 17 -20.42 40.54 -4.05
C MET A 17 -21.02 41.74 -4.77
N THR A 18 -21.96 42.45 -4.13
CA THR A 18 -22.46 43.73 -4.67
C THR A 18 -21.61 44.93 -4.25
N ARG A 19 -20.77 44.79 -3.22
CA ARG A 19 -19.75 45.77 -2.80
C ARG A 19 -18.38 45.10 -2.71
N GLN A 20 -17.31 45.84 -3.01
CA GLN A 20 -15.94 45.33 -2.93
C GLN A 20 -15.40 45.33 -1.50
N HIS A 21 -16.03 44.57 -0.60
CA HIS A 21 -15.57 44.36 0.77
C HIS A 21 -14.70 43.08 0.86
N PHE A 22 -13.63 43.06 0.08
CA PHE A 22 -12.62 42.01 0.05
C PHE A 22 -11.31 42.61 -0.49
N GLN A 23 -10.19 41.93 -0.37
CA GLN A 23 -8.93 42.34 -1.00
C GLN A 23 -8.59 41.42 -2.16
N ILE A 24 -8.04 41.97 -3.24
CA ILE A 24 -7.50 41.16 -4.34
C ILE A 24 -6.27 40.40 -3.81
N GLY A 25 -6.18 39.12 -4.15
CA GLY A 25 -5.10 38.25 -3.68
C GLY A 25 -4.74 37.15 -4.68
N ASP A 26 -3.94 36.20 -4.20
CA ASP A 26 -3.53 35.00 -4.92
C ASP A 26 -3.95 33.76 -4.14
N ALA A 27 -4.44 32.73 -4.82
CA ALA A 27 -4.82 31.46 -4.21
C ALA A 27 -3.63 30.75 -3.55
N ALA A 28 -2.39 31.05 -3.95
CA ALA A 28 -1.17 30.53 -3.32
C ALA A 28 -1.02 30.89 -1.83
N ARG A 29 -1.81 31.85 -1.31
CA ARG A 29 -1.88 32.20 0.12
C ARG A 29 -2.63 31.18 0.98
N ILE A 30 -3.49 30.36 0.37
CA ILE A 30 -4.48 29.56 1.08
C ILE A 30 -3.76 28.42 1.82
N ARG A 31 -3.91 28.40 3.14
CA ARG A 31 -3.35 27.39 4.05
C ARG A 31 -4.39 26.83 5.01
N MET A 32 -5.57 27.45 5.13
CA MET A 32 -6.61 27.03 6.06
C MET A 32 -8.03 27.27 5.53
N ILE A 33 -9.00 26.61 6.14
CA ILE A 33 -10.44 26.79 5.89
C ILE A 33 -11.12 27.09 7.23
N VAL A 34 -11.96 28.12 7.27
CA VAL A 34 -12.73 28.49 8.47
C VAL A 34 -14.22 28.29 8.19
N LEU A 35 -14.88 27.50 9.05
CA LEU A 35 -16.32 27.27 8.99
C LEU A 35 -17.07 28.21 9.96
N HIS A 36 -18.18 28.74 9.49
CA HIS A 36 -19.00 29.74 10.16
C HIS A 36 -20.48 29.35 10.22
N ALA A 37 -21.25 30.12 11.00
CA ALA A 37 -22.70 30.11 11.00
C ALA A 37 -23.23 31.54 11.03
N THR A 38 -24.24 31.84 10.22
CA THR A 38 -24.62 33.23 9.91
C THR A 38 -25.27 33.99 11.07
N ALA A 39 -25.78 33.29 12.07
CA ALA A 39 -26.66 33.83 13.11
C ALA A 39 -27.93 34.50 12.52
N GLY A 40 -28.40 34.00 11.38
CA GLY A 40 -29.57 34.49 10.67
C GLY A 40 -30.25 33.39 9.85
N ALA A 41 -31.10 33.80 8.93
CA ALA A 41 -31.84 32.90 8.05
C ALA A 41 -32.03 33.52 6.66
N TYR A 42 -32.17 32.65 5.66
CA TYR A 42 -32.41 33.03 4.28
C TYR A 42 -33.78 33.73 4.13
N PRO A 43 -33.92 34.76 3.26
CA PRO A 43 -32.88 35.33 2.40
C PRO A 43 -32.06 36.45 3.06
N GLY A 44 -32.38 36.86 4.29
CA GLY A 44 -31.84 38.08 4.90
C GLY A 44 -30.33 37.99 5.19
N ASP A 45 -29.86 36.86 5.70
CA ASP A 45 -28.43 36.65 5.95
C ASP A 45 -27.61 36.53 4.65
N TYR A 46 -28.16 35.85 3.65
CA TYR A 46 -27.62 35.75 2.31
C TYR A 46 -27.44 37.13 1.66
N GLU A 47 -28.49 37.95 1.69
CA GLU A 47 -28.45 39.31 1.15
C GLU A 47 -27.45 40.19 1.90
N TRP A 48 -27.42 40.11 3.24
CA TRP A 48 -26.48 40.86 4.07
C TRP A 48 -25.03 40.52 3.73
N LEU A 49 -24.70 39.23 3.63
CA LEU A 49 -23.35 38.77 3.27
C LEU A 49 -23.00 39.17 1.84
N ARG A 50 -23.91 38.99 0.88
CA ARG A 50 -23.70 39.36 -0.53
C ARG A 50 -23.49 40.86 -0.71
N GLN A 51 -24.16 41.67 0.12
CA GLN A 51 -23.99 43.13 0.14
C GLN A 51 -22.67 43.59 0.76
N GLY A 52 -21.96 42.71 1.45
CA GLY A 52 -20.74 43.05 2.18
C GLY A 52 -20.98 43.60 3.57
N GLY A 53 -22.16 43.38 4.15
CA GLY A 53 -22.59 44.00 5.40
C GLY A 53 -22.83 45.51 5.27
N SER A 54 -22.47 46.25 6.32
CA SER A 54 -22.66 47.71 6.38
C SER A 54 -21.36 48.47 6.26
N ALA A 55 -21.44 49.78 5.96
CA ALA A 55 -20.27 50.64 5.88
C ALA A 55 -19.48 50.72 7.21
N SER A 56 -20.17 50.60 8.36
CA SER A 56 -19.55 50.62 9.69
C SER A 56 -19.10 49.23 10.17
N ALA A 57 -19.54 48.16 9.52
CA ALA A 57 -19.17 46.78 9.83
C ALA A 57 -19.11 45.96 8.54
N PRO A 58 -18.05 46.12 7.74
CA PRO A 58 -17.91 45.38 6.50
C PRO A 58 -17.53 43.92 6.78
N VAL A 59 -18.13 43.01 6.02
CA VAL A 59 -17.91 41.56 6.12
C VAL A 59 -18.01 40.96 4.72
N SER A 60 -17.33 39.85 4.47
CA SER A 60 -17.58 39.04 3.27
C SER A 60 -17.19 37.59 3.52
N ILE A 61 -17.68 36.70 2.67
CA ILE A 61 -17.41 35.27 2.73
C ILE A 61 -17.10 34.73 1.34
N HIS A 62 -16.31 33.66 1.23
CA HIS A 62 -16.10 32.99 -0.05
C HIS A 62 -17.34 32.22 -0.48
N TYR A 63 -17.86 31.38 0.41
CA TYR A 63 -18.98 30.50 0.14
C TYR A 63 -20.10 30.66 1.19
N TYR A 64 -21.34 30.63 0.74
CA TYR A 64 -22.54 30.53 1.58
C TYR A 64 -23.32 29.27 1.20
N ILE A 65 -23.82 28.53 2.19
CA ILE A 65 -24.63 27.33 2.02
C ILE A 65 -25.95 27.47 2.78
N ASP A 66 -27.06 27.49 2.03
CA ASP A 66 -28.40 27.54 2.61
C ASP A 66 -28.84 26.19 3.22
N LYS A 67 -29.97 26.19 3.93
CA LYS A 67 -30.55 24.98 4.54
C LYS A 67 -30.92 23.89 3.51
N GLN A 68 -31.06 24.23 2.22
CA GLN A 68 -31.34 23.29 1.13
C GLN A 68 -30.06 22.71 0.50
N GLY A 69 -28.88 23.17 0.90
CA GLY A 69 -27.59 22.72 0.36
C GLY A 69 -27.20 23.41 -0.95
N ASN A 70 -27.82 24.53 -1.31
CA ASN A 70 -27.36 25.34 -2.45
C ASN A 70 -26.09 26.10 -2.05
N ILE A 71 -25.08 26.07 -2.92
CA ILE A 71 -23.79 26.71 -2.66
C ILE A 71 -23.68 27.97 -3.52
N SER A 72 -23.48 29.12 -2.89
CA SER A 72 -23.22 30.40 -3.55
C SER A 72 -21.79 30.87 -3.28
N GLN A 73 -21.00 31.11 -4.34
CA GLN A 73 -19.69 31.74 -4.24
C GLN A 73 -19.81 33.25 -4.41
N MET A 74 -19.49 33.99 -3.34
CA MET A 74 -19.56 35.45 -3.29
C MET A 74 -18.19 36.10 -3.52
N VAL A 75 -17.12 35.52 -2.97
CA VAL A 75 -15.73 35.96 -3.19
C VAL A 75 -14.93 34.82 -3.81
N ALA A 76 -14.19 35.11 -4.87
CA ALA A 76 -13.29 34.15 -5.50
C ALA A 76 -12.17 33.71 -4.54
N ASP A 77 -11.77 32.44 -4.57
CA ASP A 77 -10.80 31.86 -3.62
C ASP A 77 -9.48 32.64 -3.54
N ALA A 78 -8.98 33.12 -4.69
CA ALA A 78 -7.77 33.92 -4.78
C ALA A 78 -7.85 35.21 -3.95
N ASN A 79 -9.04 35.82 -3.87
CA ASN A 79 -9.25 37.04 -3.11
C ASN A 79 -9.41 36.75 -1.61
N ILE A 80 -9.13 37.75 -0.78
CA ILE A 80 -9.21 37.69 0.68
C ILE A 80 -10.56 38.24 1.13
N ALA A 81 -11.48 37.35 1.49
CA ALA A 81 -12.73 37.72 2.15
C ALA A 81 -12.49 38.13 3.61
N TRP A 82 -13.41 38.90 4.18
CA TRP A 82 -13.33 39.46 5.53
C TRP A 82 -14.27 38.72 6.49
N HIS A 83 -13.94 37.47 6.81
CA HIS A 83 -14.80 36.55 7.56
C HIS A 83 -14.28 36.23 8.99
N ALA A 84 -12.96 36.08 9.14
CA ALA A 84 -12.32 35.68 10.39
C ALA A 84 -12.14 36.84 11.39
N GLY A 85 -11.93 38.06 10.90
CA GLY A 85 -11.68 39.25 11.73
C GLY A 85 -10.41 39.14 12.59
N GLU A 86 -10.43 39.71 13.79
CA GLU A 86 -9.35 39.56 14.77
C GLU A 86 -9.29 38.12 15.28
N SER A 87 -8.27 37.38 14.85
CA SER A 87 -8.12 35.95 15.09
C SER A 87 -6.64 35.54 15.06
N THR A 88 -6.32 34.44 15.74
CA THR A 88 -4.96 33.88 15.79
C THR A 88 -4.99 32.36 15.65
N TRP A 89 -4.06 31.80 14.87
CA TRP A 89 -3.88 30.36 14.73
C TRP A 89 -2.42 30.04 14.37
N ILE A 90 -2.02 28.78 14.54
CA ILE A 90 -0.68 28.31 14.14
C ILE A 90 -0.76 27.69 12.75
N VAL A 91 -0.03 28.26 11.79
CA VAL A 91 0.09 27.77 10.41
C VAL A 91 1.57 27.62 10.11
N ASP A 92 1.99 26.47 9.57
CA ASP A 92 3.39 26.16 9.24
C ASP A 92 4.37 26.39 10.42
N GLY A 93 3.90 26.12 11.65
CA GLY A 93 4.66 26.32 12.89
C GLY A 93 4.79 27.78 13.35
N GLN A 94 4.13 28.72 12.66
CA GLN A 94 4.15 30.14 12.98
C GLN A 94 2.76 30.61 13.43
N GLN A 95 2.72 31.41 14.49
CA GLN A 95 1.47 32.06 14.90
C GLN A 95 1.17 33.22 13.96
N ILE A 96 -0.04 33.23 13.42
CA ILE A 96 -0.51 34.32 12.58
C ILE A 96 -0.92 35.50 13.46
N ILE A 97 -0.22 36.62 13.25
CA ILE A 97 -0.44 37.90 13.95
C ILE A 97 -0.50 39.06 12.94
N TYR A 98 -1.00 38.79 11.72
CA TYR A 98 -1.11 39.80 10.67
C TYR A 98 -2.24 40.79 10.97
N ALA A 99 -2.19 41.98 10.33
CA ALA A 99 -3.23 43.01 10.42
C ALA A 99 -4.64 42.55 10.00
N HIS A 100 -4.75 41.40 9.31
CA HIS A 100 -6.01 40.81 8.85
C HIS A 100 -6.33 39.45 9.51
N GLY A 101 -5.57 39.04 10.53
CA GLY A 101 -5.75 37.76 11.21
C GLY A 101 -5.69 36.57 10.24
N CYS A 102 -6.54 35.58 10.48
CA CYS A 102 -6.60 34.36 9.66
C CYS A 102 -7.12 34.62 8.24
N ASN A 103 -7.82 35.74 7.96
CA ASN A 103 -8.32 36.07 6.62
C ASN A 103 -7.22 35.97 5.56
N ALA A 104 -6.00 36.41 5.90
CA ALA A 104 -4.86 36.46 4.99
C ALA A 104 -4.53 35.10 4.36
N VAL A 105 -4.81 34.00 5.05
CA VAL A 105 -4.45 32.64 4.62
C VAL A 105 -5.64 31.69 4.51
N SER A 106 -6.86 32.19 4.73
CA SER A 106 -8.06 31.35 4.78
C SER A 106 -9.02 31.52 3.60
N VAL A 107 -9.79 30.44 3.37
CA VAL A 107 -11.10 30.47 2.72
C VAL A 107 -12.17 30.34 3.81
N GLY A 108 -13.22 31.14 3.72
CA GLY A 108 -14.35 31.11 4.66
C GLY A 108 -15.60 30.50 4.05
N ILE A 109 -16.28 29.64 4.81
CA ILE A 109 -17.56 29.01 4.43
C ILE A 109 -18.61 29.35 5.50
N GLU A 110 -19.70 29.99 5.10
CA GLU A 110 -20.86 30.31 5.94
C GLU A 110 -21.99 29.30 5.74
N LEU A 111 -22.58 28.86 6.86
CA LEU A 111 -23.76 28.00 6.88
C LEU A 111 -24.94 28.79 7.44
N GLU A 112 -26.04 28.84 6.70
CA GLU A 112 -27.31 29.39 7.19
C GLU A 112 -27.72 28.70 8.50
N ASN A 113 -27.65 29.42 9.62
CA ASN A 113 -28.06 28.93 10.93
C ASN A 113 -28.18 30.07 11.95
N TRP A 114 -29.15 29.98 12.86
CA TRP A 114 -29.34 30.93 13.96
C TRP A 114 -28.21 30.93 15.01
N ASN A 115 -27.28 29.97 14.95
CA ASN A 115 -26.12 29.83 15.82
C ASN A 115 -26.46 29.77 17.33
N ASN A 116 -27.70 29.38 17.67
CA ASN A 116 -28.19 29.31 19.05
C ASN A 116 -27.96 27.92 19.69
N GLY A 117 -27.49 26.94 18.90
CA GLY A 117 -27.24 25.56 19.32
C GLY A 117 -28.47 24.64 19.29
N SER A 118 -29.65 25.16 18.98
CA SER A 118 -30.91 24.41 18.84
C SER A 118 -31.45 24.42 17.40
N ASP A 119 -31.05 25.38 16.57
CA ASP A 119 -31.38 25.40 15.15
C ASP A 119 -30.59 24.30 14.41
N PRO A 120 -31.27 23.29 13.83
CA PRO A 120 -30.59 22.15 13.23
C PRO A 120 -29.86 22.54 11.93
N TYR A 121 -28.79 21.81 11.63
CA TYR A 121 -28.17 21.79 10.31
C TYR A 121 -28.78 20.62 9.52
N PRO A 122 -29.63 20.87 8.51
CA PRO A 122 -30.24 19.79 7.73
C PRO A 122 -29.20 18.99 6.97
N GLN A 123 -29.48 17.72 6.71
CA GLN A 123 -28.54 16.81 6.04
C GLN A 123 -28.07 17.36 4.69
N ALA A 124 -28.96 17.96 3.88
CA ALA A 124 -28.58 18.55 2.60
C ALA A 124 -27.53 19.68 2.73
N GLN A 125 -27.63 20.51 3.77
CA GLN A 125 -26.64 21.55 4.07
C GLN A 125 -25.31 20.94 4.54
N VAL A 126 -25.36 19.88 5.36
CA VAL A 126 -24.17 19.16 5.83
C VAL A 126 -23.46 18.48 4.66
N ASP A 127 -24.18 17.77 3.78
CA ASP A 127 -23.63 17.08 2.62
C ASP A 127 -22.96 18.06 1.66
N ALA A 128 -23.61 19.22 1.41
CA ALA A 128 -23.04 20.29 0.61
C ALA A 128 -21.76 20.87 1.24
N ALA A 129 -21.76 21.10 2.56
CA ALA A 129 -20.59 21.58 3.30
C ALA A 129 -19.43 20.58 3.24
N VAL A 130 -19.70 19.28 3.40
CA VAL A 130 -18.70 18.21 3.30
C VAL A 130 -18.13 18.15 1.88
N GLY A 131 -18.98 18.16 0.86
CA GLY A 131 -18.57 18.11 -0.55
C GLY A 131 -17.68 19.30 -0.93
N LEU A 132 -18.12 20.51 -0.62
CA LEU A 132 -17.36 21.74 -0.89
C LEU A 132 -16.02 21.76 -0.13
N THR A 133 -16.06 21.48 1.17
CA THR A 133 -14.85 21.55 2.02
C THR A 133 -13.84 20.50 1.58
N ARG A 134 -14.28 19.29 1.22
CA ARG A 134 -13.40 18.25 0.68
C ARG A 134 -12.73 18.69 -0.61
N GLN A 135 -13.48 19.29 -1.53
CA GLN A 135 -12.91 19.83 -2.77
C GLN A 135 -11.84 20.89 -2.49
N LEU A 136 -12.09 21.82 -1.56
CA LEU A 136 -11.13 22.86 -1.18
C LEU A 136 -9.89 22.29 -0.46
N VAL A 137 -10.08 21.33 0.45
CA VAL A 137 -8.99 20.62 1.15
C VAL A 137 -8.06 19.95 0.15
N GLN A 138 -8.62 19.25 -0.85
CA GLN A 138 -7.85 18.58 -1.90
C GLN A 138 -7.15 19.59 -2.82
N THR A 139 -7.85 20.65 -3.23
CA THR A 139 -7.32 21.67 -4.15
C THR A 139 -6.13 22.41 -3.55
N TYR A 140 -6.19 22.74 -2.25
CA TYR A 140 -5.17 23.55 -1.58
C TYR A 140 -4.29 22.76 -0.60
N ALA A 141 -4.36 21.42 -0.61
CA ALA A 141 -3.61 20.53 0.26
C ALA A 141 -3.68 20.89 1.76
N ILE A 142 -4.87 21.21 2.25
CA ILE A 142 -5.10 21.72 3.61
C ILE A 142 -5.01 20.57 4.63
N PRO A 143 -4.03 20.55 5.55
CA PRO A 143 -3.94 19.49 6.55
C PRO A 143 -5.06 19.61 7.60
N ARG A 144 -5.39 18.49 8.25
CA ARG A 144 -6.54 18.36 9.17
C ARG A 144 -6.58 19.40 10.29
N ASN A 145 -5.43 19.84 10.78
CA ASN A 145 -5.32 20.86 11.82
C ASN A 145 -5.52 22.31 11.32
N GLN A 146 -5.76 22.50 10.02
CA GLN A 146 -6.02 23.79 9.39
C GLN A 146 -7.45 23.92 8.84
N LEU A 147 -8.29 22.89 9.05
CA LEU A 147 -9.74 23.02 8.99
C LEU A 147 -10.24 23.36 10.40
N VAL A 148 -10.78 24.57 10.58
CA VAL A 148 -11.11 25.11 11.90
C VAL A 148 -12.48 25.76 11.95
N ARG A 149 -13.04 25.89 13.15
CA ARG A 149 -14.23 26.71 13.39
C ARG A 149 -13.82 28.14 13.69
N HIS A 150 -14.73 29.08 13.49
CA HIS A 150 -14.50 30.46 13.90
C HIS A 150 -14.21 30.60 15.41
N LEU A 151 -14.88 29.79 16.24
CA LEU A 151 -14.63 29.74 17.69
C LEU A 151 -13.20 29.27 18.03
N ASP A 152 -12.56 28.44 17.19
CA ASP A 152 -11.23 27.92 17.47
C ASP A 152 -10.17 29.02 17.31
N ILE A 153 -10.34 29.89 16.32
CA ILE A 153 -9.40 30.98 16.00
C ILE A 153 -9.69 32.28 16.76
N ALA A 154 -10.89 32.43 17.32
CA ALA A 154 -11.33 33.62 18.05
C ALA A 154 -12.22 33.28 19.28
N PRO A 155 -11.74 32.47 20.23
CA PRO A 155 -12.58 31.88 21.31
C PRO A 155 -13.20 32.91 22.26
N ALA A 156 -12.58 34.08 22.44
CA ALA A 156 -13.13 35.15 23.28
C ALA A 156 -14.22 36.00 22.60
N ARG A 157 -14.38 35.88 21.28
CA ARG A 157 -15.24 36.75 20.46
C ARG A 157 -16.34 35.97 19.73
N LYS A 158 -16.10 34.70 19.41
CA LYS A 158 -16.91 33.91 18.48
C LYS A 158 -17.34 32.58 19.07
N THR A 159 -18.53 32.15 18.67
CA THR A 159 -19.21 30.94 19.18
C THR A 159 -19.64 30.00 18.04
N ASP A 160 -19.54 30.46 16.79
CA ASP A 160 -19.91 29.74 15.58
C ASP A 160 -18.87 28.69 15.16
N PRO A 161 -19.33 27.57 14.55
CA PRO A 161 -20.72 27.15 14.35
C PRO A 161 -21.25 26.31 15.53
N ARG A 162 -22.19 26.86 16.30
CA ARG A 162 -22.75 26.25 17.51
C ARG A 162 -23.75 25.14 17.17
N GLY A 163 -23.61 23.97 17.79
CA GLY A 163 -24.48 22.82 17.55
C GLY A 163 -24.14 22.02 16.28
N PHE A 164 -23.13 22.44 15.52
CA PHE A 164 -22.64 21.70 14.37
C PHE A 164 -21.84 20.47 14.80
N ALA A 165 -22.07 19.32 14.15
CA ALA A 165 -21.42 18.04 14.46
C ALA A 165 -19.96 18.02 13.97
N TRP A 166 -19.11 18.86 14.56
CA TRP A 166 -17.76 19.18 14.07
C TRP A 166 -16.86 17.95 13.92
N ALA A 167 -16.83 17.06 14.92
CA ALA A 167 -15.97 15.87 14.87
C ALA A 167 -16.34 14.97 13.69
N GLN A 168 -17.64 14.73 13.48
CA GLN A 168 -18.14 13.92 12.36
C GLN A 168 -17.85 14.61 11.02
N PHE A 169 -18.10 15.91 10.91
CA PHE A 169 -17.80 16.69 9.72
C PHE A 169 -16.32 16.62 9.31
N VAL A 170 -15.39 16.78 10.27
CA VAL A 170 -13.95 16.69 9.99
C VAL A 170 -13.56 15.26 9.56
N GLU A 171 -14.15 14.23 10.20
CA GLU A 171 -13.98 12.85 9.74
C GLU A 171 -14.47 12.68 8.29
N ASP A 172 -15.70 13.10 7.97
CA ASP A 172 -16.27 12.96 6.64
C ASP A 172 -15.46 13.72 5.57
N VAL A 173 -14.91 14.89 5.89
CA VAL A 173 -14.09 15.69 4.96
C VAL A 173 -12.77 14.98 4.61
N TYR A 174 -12.05 14.46 5.61
CA TYR A 174 -10.70 13.88 5.44
C TYR A 174 -10.70 12.38 5.16
N ASN A 175 -11.75 11.68 5.57
CA ASN A 175 -12.04 10.30 5.27
C ASN A 175 -13.36 10.32 4.50
N PRO A 176 -13.35 10.28 3.16
CA PRO A 176 -14.60 10.20 2.44
C PRO A 176 -15.41 9.05 3.03
N LEU A 177 -16.70 9.30 3.29
CA LEU A 177 -17.66 8.21 3.22
C LEU A 177 -17.47 7.66 1.81
N GLU A 178 -16.76 6.53 1.73
CA GLU A 178 -16.65 5.72 0.53
C GLU A 178 -18.01 5.78 -0.15
N PRO A 179 -18.12 6.23 -1.42
CA PRO A 179 -19.40 6.18 -2.12
C PRO A 179 -19.92 4.77 -1.89
N GLU A 180 -21.11 4.67 -1.27
CA GLU A 180 -21.64 3.43 -0.69
C GLU A 180 -21.14 2.25 -1.51
N ALA A 181 -20.21 1.48 -0.92
CA ALA A 181 -19.32 0.59 -1.67
C ALA A 181 -20.16 -0.10 -2.75
N PRO A 182 -19.81 0.02 -4.05
CA PRO A 182 -20.73 -0.27 -5.16
C PRO A 182 -21.44 -1.58 -4.87
N PRO A 183 -22.78 -1.71 -5.01
CA PRO A 183 -23.54 -2.86 -4.51
C PRO A 183 -22.78 -4.17 -4.67
N ALA A 184 -22.80 -5.08 -3.69
CA ALA A 184 -21.89 -6.24 -3.65
C ALA A 184 -21.80 -7.01 -4.99
N GLU A 185 -22.89 -7.03 -5.76
CA GLU A 185 -22.94 -7.54 -7.12
C GLU A 185 -22.04 -6.78 -8.12
N GLN A 186 -22.04 -5.45 -8.12
CA GLN A 186 -21.15 -4.62 -8.92
C GLN A 186 -19.68 -4.86 -8.52
N ARG A 187 -19.35 -4.93 -7.22
CA ARG A 187 -18.00 -5.28 -6.76
C ARG A 187 -17.58 -6.67 -7.24
N ALA A 188 -18.48 -7.65 -7.15
CA ALA A 188 -18.24 -9.00 -7.66
C ALA A 188 -18.01 -9.01 -9.18
N ARG A 189 -18.77 -8.23 -9.96
CA ARG A 189 -18.59 -8.09 -11.42
C ARG A 189 -17.27 -7.43 -11.79
N LEU A 190 -16.85 -6.38 -11.06
CA LEU A 190 -15.55 -5.74 -11.27
C LEU A 190 -14.41 -6.71 -10.91
N ARG A 191 -14.50 -7.39 -9.78
CA ARG A 191 -13.56 -8.45 -9.36
C ARG A 191 -13.43 -9.53 -10.43
N ALA A 192 -14.55 -10.04 -10.95
CA ALA A 192 -14.54 -11.07 -11.99
C ALA A 192 -13.83 -10.59 -13.27
N ARG A 193 -14.10 -9.35 -13.71
CA ARG A 193 -13.42 -8.73 -14.87
C ARG A 193 -11.91 -8.61 -14.68
N LEU A 194 -11.46 -8.14 -13.53
CA LEU A 194 -10.04 -7.95 -13.24
C LEU A 194 -9.29 -9.29 -13.07
N VAL A 195 -9.95 -10.30 -12.48
CA VAL A 195 -9.42 -11.68 -12.42
C VAL A 195 -9.30 -12.27 -13.84
N ASP A 196 -10.33 -12.12 -14.68
CA ASP A 196 -10.29 -12.55 -16.07
C ASP A 196 -9.13 -11.91 -16.83
N LEU A 197 -8.92 -10.60 -16.68
CA LEU A 197 -7.77 -9.89 -17.25
C LEU A 197 -6.44 -10.53 -16.85
N ALA A 198 -6.22 -10.79 -15.55
CA ALA A 198 -5.00 -11.43 -15.07
C ALA A 198 -4.79 -12.82 -15.72
N TYR A 199 -5.84 -13.64 -15.76
CA TYR A 199 -5.76 -14.98 -16.35
C TYR A 199 -5.51 -14.96 -17.86
N ARG A 200 -6.16 -14.05 -18.60
CA ARG A 200 -5.92 -13.89 -20.04
C ARG A 200 -4.47 -13.55 -20.32
N THR A 201 -3.87 -12.67 -19.52
CA THR A 201 -2.43 -12.35 -19.66
C THR A 201 -1.52 -13.51 -19.30
N ALA A 202 -1.96 -14.42 -18.43
CA ALA A 202 -1.25 -15.66 -18.11
C ALA A 202 -1.44 -16.78 -19.16
N GLY A 203 -2.20 -16.52 -20.23
CA GLY A 203 -2.47 -17.47 -21.31
C GLY A 203 -3.58 -18.47 -21.00
N SER A 204 -4.53 -18.13 -20.11
CA SER A 204 -5.66 -18.98 -19.72
C SER A 204 -6.95 -18.17 -19.56
N ALA A 205 -8.08 -18.86 -19.43
CA ALA A 205 -9.29 -18.28 -18.85
C ALA A 205 -9.33 -18.60 -17.35
N ALA A 206 -9.85 -17.69 -16.53
CA ALA A 206 -10.09 -17.93 -15.11
C ALA A 206 -11.29 -18.89 -14.96
N PRO A 207 -11.15 -20.05 -14.31
CA PRO A 207 -12.31 -20.87 -13.97
C PRO A 207 -13.12 -20.20 -12.85
N ASP A 208 -14.44 -20.30 -12.89
CA ASP A 208 -15.29 -19.80 -11.82
C ASP A 208 -14.91 -20.46 -10.48
N GLY A 209 -14.62 -19.65 -9.47
CA GLY A 209 -14.28 -20.14 -8.13
C GLY A 209 -12.96 -20.91 -8.01
N TRP A 210 -12.01 -20.72 -8.94
CA TRP A 210 -10.78 -21.50 -9.03
C TRP A 210 -9.97 -21.61 -7.73
N THR A 211 -9.72 -22.85 -7.29
CA THR A 211 -9.13 -23.16 -5.98
C THR A 211 -7.68 -22.71 -5.84
N LEU A 212 -6.85 -22.84 -6.89
CA LEU A 212 -5.45 -22.38 -6.82
C LEU A 212 -5.36 -20.87 -6.69
N LEU A 213 -6.26 -20.10 -7.30
CA LEU A 213 -6.32 -18.65 -7.11
C LEU A 213 -6.63 -18.30 -5.66
N ARG A 214 -7.61 -18.98 -5.04
CA ARG A 214 -7.92 -18.79 -3.60
C ARG A 214 -6.70 -19.12 -2.73
N GLY A 215 -6.00 -20.21 -3.05
CA GLY A 215 -4.76 -20.58 -2.39
C GLY A 215 -3.65 -19.56 -2.57
N SER A 216 -3.59 -18.91 -3.73
CA SER A 216 -2.63 -17.84 -4.00
C SER A 216 -2.91 -16.61 -3.14
N ILE A 217 -4.19 -16.21 -3.06
CA ILE A 217 -4.61 -15.07 -2.23
C ILE A 217 -4.27 -15.33 -0.76
N SER A 218 -4.63 -16.51 -0.23
CA SER A 218 -4.38 -16.84 1.18
C SER A 218 -2.89 -16.94 1.53
N ARG A 219 -2.04 -17.21 0.53
CA ARG A 219 -0.58 -17.33 0.68
C ARG A 219 0.18 -16.11 0.18
N ASN A 220 -0.51 -15.07 -0.28
CA ASN A 220 0.07 -13.86 -0.86
C ASN A 220 1.07 -14.16 -2.00
N THR A 221 0.79 -15.14 -2.87
CA THR A 221 1.69 -15.51 -3.98
C THR A 221 1.52 -14.66 -5.24
N GLY A 222 0.55 -13.74 -5.25
CA GLY A 222 0.35 -12.77 -6.33
C GLY A 222 -0.63 -13.22 -7.40
N MET A 223 -0.54 -12.61 -8.58
CA MET A 223 -1.39 -12.87 -9.73
C MET A 223 -0.87 -14.05 -10.56
N PRO A 224 -1.74 -14.74 -11.32
CA PRO A 224 -1.30 -15.77 -12.26
C PRO A 224 -0.38 -15.14 -13.31
N VAL A 225 0.79 -15.76 -13.50
CA VAL A 225 1.81 -15.31 -14.44
C VAL A 225 1.83 -16.20 -15.69
N ARG A 226 1.65 -17.52 -15.47
CA ARG A 226 1.60 -18.50 -16.55
C ARG A 226 0.76 -19.70 -16.12
N ALA A 227 -0.16 -20.12 -16.99
CA ALA A 227 -0.79 -21.42 -16.87
C ALA A 227 0.13 -22.52 -17.44
N ILE A 228 0.73 -23.32 -16.56
CA ILE A 228 1.53 -24.50 -16.95
C ILE A 228 0.60 -25.66 -17.33
N THR A 229 -0.57 -25.72 -16.70
CA THR A 229 -1.67 -26.61 -17.04
C THR A 229 -2.84 -25.85 -17.68
N PRO A 230 -2.72 -25.37 -18.94
CA PRO A 230 -3.82 -24.66 -19.59
C PRO A 230 -5.01 -25.63 -19.81
N PRO A 231 -6.26 -25.13 -19.78
CA PRO A 231 -7.42 -25.97 -20.10
C PRO A 231 -7.32 -26.51 -21.53
N THR A 232 -7.61 -27.80 -21.72
CA THR A 232 -7.99 -28.33 -23.02
C THR A 232 -9.26 -27.61 -23.49
N HIS A 233 -9.41 -27.36 -24.79
CA HIS A 233 -10.43 -26.49 -25.44
C HIS A 233 -11.93 -26.71 -25.10
N ALA A 234 -12.29 -27.53 -24.11
CA ALA A 234 -13.67 -27.78 -23.69
C ALA A 234 -14.20 -26.67 -22.76
N LYS A 235 -15.27 -26.01 -23.17
CA LYS A 235 -16.05 -25.04 -22.39
C LYS A 235 -16.90 -25.69 -21.26
N GLN A 236 -16.33 -26.58 -20.46
CA GLN A 236 -17.01 -27.15 -19.28
C GLN A 236 -16.14 -27.05 -18.02
N PRO A 237 -16.68 -26.54 -16.90
CA PRO A 237 -15.95 -26.44 -15.63
C PRO A 237 -16.09 -27.74 -14.84
N ALA A 238 -15.18 -28.72 -15.05
CA ALA A 238 -15.05 -29.90 -14.17
C ALA A 238 -13.73 -30.70 -14.36
N ASP A 239 -12.60 -30.07 -14.75
CA ASP A 239 -11.51 -30.83 -15.37
C ASP A 239 -10.10 -30.66 -14.76
N ALA A 240 -9.99 -30.73 -13.44
CA ALA A 240 -8.67 -30.77 -12.79
C ALA A 240 -7.83 -31.94 -13.33
N ASN A 241 -8.47 -33.08 -13.63
CA ASN A 241 -7.80 -34.27 -14.15
C ASN A 241 -7.27 -34.12 -15.59
N ALA A 242 -8.00 -33.53 -16.54
CA ALA A 242 -7.44 -33.32 -17.89
C ALA A 242 -6.52 -32.11 -17.98
N ARG A 243 -6.55 -31.20 -17.00
CA ARG A 243 -5.50 -30.19 -16.84
C ARG A 243 -4.22 -30.76 -16.25
N ALA A 244 -4.28 -31.87 -15.52
CA ALA A 244 -3.13 -32.39 -14.80
C ALA A 244 -1.99 -32.81 -15.75
N VAL A 245 -0.77 -32.44 -15.39
CA VAL A 245 0.47 -32.89 -16.04
C VAL A 245 1.15 -33.95 -15.19
N ARG A 246 1.84 -34.89 -15.84
CA ARG A 246 2.64 -35.90 -15.13
C ARG A 246 4.03 -35.36 -14.82
N LEU A 247 4.32 -35.13 -13.54
CA LEU A 247 5.62 -34.68 -13.04
C LEU A 247 6.13 -35.66 -11.99
N ALA A 248 7.35 -36.18 -12.17
CA ALA A 248 7.95 -37.20 -11.30
C ALA A 248 7.00 -38.39 -10.99
N GLY A 249 6.22 -38.83 -11.99
CA GLY A 249 5.26 -39.93 -11.87
C GLY A 249 3.89 -39.55 -11.26
N GLN A 250 3.72 -38.32 -10.77
CA GLN A 250 2.48 -37.85 -10.15
C GLN A 250 1.68 -36.98 -11.13
N ALA A 251 0.36 -37.16 -11.19
CA ALA A 251 -0.53 -36.25 -11.90
C ALA A 251 -0.78 -35.02 -11.02
N LEU A 252 -0.44 -33.83 -11.51
CA LEU A 252 -0.53 -32.57 -10.76
C LEU A 252 -1.14 -31.46 -11.60
N VAL A 253 -2.00 -30.65 -10.98
CA VAL A 253 -2.39 -29.34 -11.52
C VAL A 253 -1.36 -28.33 -11.05
N VAL A 254 -0.81 -27.54 -11.98
CA VAL A 254 0.36 -26.70 -11.73
C VAL A 254 0.16 -25.32 -12.35
N GLU A 255 0.39 -24.28 -11.55
CA GLU A 255 0.18 -22.92 -11.99
C GLU A 255 1.22 -21.97 -11.36
N ALA A 256 1.79 -21.10 -12.18
CA ALA A 256 2.80 -20.14 -11.76
C ALA A 256 2.13 -18.82 -11.38
N TYR A 257 2.34 -18.36 -10.15
CA TYR A 257 1.94 -17.07 -9.64
C TYR A 257 3.17 -16.20 -9.38
N GLY A 258 2.97 -14.88 -9.23
CA GLY A 258 4.07 -13.91 -9.10
C GLY A 258 5.26 -14.38 -8.25
N ARG A 259 5.01 -14.89 -7.05
CA ARG A 259 6.08 -15.30 -6.11
C ARG A 259 6.52 -16.76 -6.24
N ASP A 260 5.62 -17.64 -6.65
CA ASP A 260 5.83 -19.07 -6.51
C ASP A 260 4.98 -19.88 -7.48
N LEU A 261 5.36 -21.13 -7.66
CA LEU A 261 4.56 -22.13 -8.36
C LEU A 261 3.72 -22.89 -7.34
N LEU A 262 2.40 -22.87 -7.56
CA LEU A 262 1.44 -23.65 -6.79
C LEU A 262 1.13 -24.94 -7.54
N TYR A 263 1.02 -26.03 -6.77
CA TYR A 263 0.58 -27.31 -7.30
C TYR A 263 -0.30 -28.05 -6.32
N ALA A 264 -1.22 -28.85 -6.86
CA ALA A 264 -2.11 -29.70 -6.10
C ALA A 264 -2.42 -30.97 -6.90
N PRO A 265 -2.73 -32.10 -6.22
CA PRO A 265 -3.20 -33.27 -6.92
C PRO A 265 -4.62 -33.01 -7.47
N PRO A 266 -4.96 -33.51 -8.67
CA PRO A 266 -6.20 -33.14 -9.36
C PRO A 266 -7.46 -33.68 -8.70
N ASP A 267 -7.35 -34.72 -7.88
CA ASP A 267 -8.40 -35.29 -7.05
C ASP A 267 -8.67 -34.48 -5.77
N ASN A 268 -7.73 -33.63 -5.34
CA ASN A 268 -7.89 -32.77 -4.16
C ASN A 268 -7.15 -31.43 -4.29
N LEU A 269 -7.78 -30.49 -4.99
CA LEU A 269 -7.24 -29.14 -5.20
C LEU A 269 -7.11 -28.29 -3.92
N LEU A 270 -7.64 -28.72 -2.77
CA LEU A 270 -7.45 -28.03 -1.49
C LEU A 270 -6.06 -28.30 -0.89
N GLN A 271 -5.39 -29.39 -1.28
CA GLN A 271 -4.03 -29.71 -0.85
C GLN A 271 -2.97 -28.93 -1.64
N ILE A 272 -3.06 -27.61 -1.59
CA ILE A 272 -2.16 -26.70 -2.30
C ILE A 272 -0.79 -26.69 -1.64
N ARG A 273 0.23 -26.98 -2.44
CA ARG A 273 1.65 -26.95 -2.07
C ARG A 273 2.39 -25.93 -2.92
N GLN A 274 3.54 -25.51 -2.42
CA GLN A 274 4.41 -24.48 -3.00
C GLN A 274 5.74 -25.09 -3.43
N LEU A 275 6.26 -24.67 -4.59
CA LEU A 275 7.58 -25.10 -5.06
C LEU A 275 8.67 -24.70 -4.06
N SER A 276 8.63 -23.46 -3.54
CA SER A 276 9.61 -22.97 -2.56
C SER A 276 9.72 -23.85 -1.30
N GLN A 277 8.60 -24.44 -0.86
CA GLN A 277 8.51 -25.30 0.31
C GLN A 277 8.71 -26.79 0.00
N THR A 278 8.82 -27.16 -1.28
CA THR A 278 8.99 -28.56 -1.68
C THR A 278 10.41 -29.01 -1.41
N LYS A 279 10.59 -30.12 -0.70
CA LYS A 279 11.92 -30.67 -0.38
C LYS A 279 12.71 -31.00 -1.65
N ALA A 280 14.04 -30.88 -1.57
CA ALA A 280 14.92 -31.29 -2.66
C ALA A 280 14.67 -32.77 -3.03
N GLY A 281 14.58 -33.05 -4.33
CA GLY A 281 14.26 -34.38 -4.85
C GLY A 281 13.68 -34.32 -6.26
N THR A 282 13.30 -35.48 -6.80
CA THR A 282 12.82 -35.63 -8.19
C THR A 282 11.61 -34.77 -8.50
N LEU A 283 10.68 -34.63 -7.55
CA LEU A 283 9.49 -33.77 -7.72
C LEU A 283 9.87 -32.29 -7.80
N ARG A 284 10.74 -31.79 -6.91
CA ARG A 284 11.19 -30.38 -6.96
C ARG A 284 11.89 -30.08 -8.27
N THR A 285 12.76 -30.97 -8.73
CA THR A 285 13.44 -30.84 -10.02
C THR A 285 12.45 -30.84 -11.18
N ALA A 286 11.45 -31.73 -11.19
CA ALA A 286 10.43 -31.76 -12.25
C ALA A 286 9.56 -30.50 -12.25
N LEU A 287 9.24 -29.93 -11.08
CA LEU A 287 8.50 -28.68 -10.97
C LEU A 287 9.32 -27.48 -11.44
N LEU A 288 10.62 -27.40 -11.08
CA LEU A 288 11.53 -26.39 -11.61
C LEU A 288 11.64 -26.50 -13.14
N GLU A 289 11.79 -27.72 -13.65
CA GLU A 289 11.86 -27.97 -15.08
C GLU A 289 10.59 -27.51 -15.80
N ALA A 290 9.41 -27.85 -15.25
CA ALA A 290 8.13 -27.39 -15.78
C ALA A 290 8.01 -25.86 -15.76
N LEU A 291 8.43 -25.22 -14.67
CA LEU A 291 8.40 -23.77 -14.51
C LEU A 291 9.28 -23.05 -15.54
N PHE A 292 10.54 -23.47 -15.69
CA PHE A 292 11.47 -22.83 -16.62
C PHE A 292 11.16 -23.19 -18.07
N ARG A 293 10.71 -24.41 -18.38
CA ARG A 293 10.25 -24.76 -19.73
C ARG A 293 9.03 -23.96 -20.17
N ALA A 294 8.22 -23.50 -19.23
CA ALA A 294 7.11 -22.63 -19.55
C ALA A 294 7.57 -21.29 -20.16
N VAL A 295 8.81 -20.85 -19.91
CA VAL A 295 9.40 -19.61 -20.48
C VAL A 295 10.50 -19.85 -21.51
N ASP A 296 11.22 -20.95 -21.38
CA ASP A 296 12.27 -21.37 -22.28
C ASP A 296 12.05 -22.84 -22.65
N PRO A 297 11.18 -23.13 -23.63
CA PRO A 297 10.86 -24.49 -24.03
C PRO A 297 12.08 -25.29 -24.51
N VAL A 298 13.12 -24.58 -24.97
CA VAL A 298 14.35 -25.16 -25.52
C VAL A 298 15.30 -25.54 -24.39
N SER A 299 15.69 -24.58 -23.55
CA SER A 299 16.74 -24.80 -22.55
C SER A 299 16.22 -25.39 -21.25
N GLY A 300 14.98 -25.07 -20.84
CA GLY A 300 14.41 -25.51 -19.57
C GLY A 300 15.19 -25.00 -18.35
N PHE A 301 15.11 -25.75 -17.24
CA PHE A 301 15.86 -25.41 -16.03
C PHE A 301 17.31 -25.91 -16.15
N ARG A 302 18.25 -25.00 -15.91
CA ARG A 302 19.70 -25.23 -16.05
C ARG A 302 20.43 -24.92 -14.75
N PRO A 303 20.62 -25.89 -13.84
CA PRO A 303 21.29 -25.64 -12.57
C PRO A 303 22.77 -25.29 -12.76
N ASP A 304 23.36 -25.50 -13.92
CA ASP A 304 24.72 -25.05 -14.23
C ASP A 304 24.81 -23.55 -14.57
N TRP A 305 23.68 -22.86 -14.73
CA TRP A 305 23.66 -21.45 -15.12
C TRP A 305 23.60 -20.50 -13.91
N ALA A 306 24.35 -19.41 -13.98
CA ALA A 306 24.48 -18.44 -12.89
C ALA A 306 23.14 -17.86 -12.41
N PHE A 307 22.26 -17.43 -13.33
CA PHE A 307 20.95 -16.89 -12.97
C PHE A 307 20.03 -17.93 -12.34
N HIS A 308 20.12 -19.19 -12.75
CA HIS A 308 19.30 -20.26 -12.20
C HIS A 308 19.81 -20.71 -10.81
N GLN A 309 21.12 -20.70 -10.60
CA GLN A 309 21.71 -20.88 -9.26
C GLN A 309 21.30 -19.74 -8.33
N TYR A 310 21.42 -18.50 -8.80
CA TYR A 310 20.96 -17.32 -8.07
C TYR A 310 19.46 -17.43 -7.74
N TYR A 311 18.65 -17.92 -8.67
CA TYR A 311 17.23 -18.19 -8.44
C TYR A 311 16.98 -19.25 -7.36
N LEU A 312 17.74 -20.35 -7.30
CA LEU A 312 17.55 -21.37 -6.25
C LEU A 312 17.73 -20.81 -4.84
N GLU A 313 18.63 -19.84 -4.69
CA GLU A 313 18.92 -19.16 -3.43
C GLU A 313 17.94 -18.02 -3.11
N HIS A 314 17.34 -17.40 -4.14
CA HIS A 314 16.55 -16.16 -4.02
C HIS A 314 15.15 -16.26 -4.63
N ALA A 315 14.59 -17.47 -4.76
CA ALA A 315 13.35 -17.73 -5.51
C ALA A 315 12.17 -16.84 -5.10
N THR A 316 12.00 -16.57 -3.80
CA THR A 316 10.91 -15.73 -3.28
C THR A 316 11.11 -14.24 -3.58
N ALA A 317 12.36 -13.79 -3.70
CA ALA A 317 12.71 -12.41 -4.02
C ALA A 317 12.57 -12.13 -5.51
N LEU A 318 12.90 -13.11 -6.37
CA LEU A 318 12.78 -12.98 -7.82
C LEU A 318 11.37 -13.30 -8.33
N GLY A 319 10.66 -14.20 -7.65
CA GLY A 319 9.43 -14.77 -8.16
C GLY A 319 9.66 -15.69 -9.36
N VAL A 320 8.57 -16.12 -9.99
CA VAL A 320 8.64 -17.05 -11.13
C VAL A 320 9.31 -16.41 -12.36
N PRO A 321 10.04 -17.16 -13.20
CA PRO A 321 10.61 -16.62 -14.42
C PRO A 321 9.50 -16.18 -15.39
N ILE A 322 9.71 -15.10 -16.13
CA ILE A 322 8.76 -14.59 -17.15
C ILE A 322 9.36 -14.52 -18.56
N THR A 323 10.68 -14.63 -18.68
CA THR A 323 11.41 -14.72 -19.95
C THR A 323 12.47 -15.83 -19.90
N PRO A 324 12.97 -16.30 -21.06
CA PRO A 324 14.22 -17.05 -21.11
C PRO A 324 15.41 -16.18 -20.64
N ASN A 325 16.58 -16.80 -20.52
CA ASN A 325 17.86 -16.10 -20.41
C ASN A 325 18.36 -15.75 -21.82
N TYR A 326 18.66 -14.47 -22.08
CA TYR A 326 19.11 -14.01 -23.40
C TYR A 326 20.04 -12.80 -23.28
N ARG A 327 20.67 -12.44 -24.41
CA ARG A 327 21.51 -11.25 -24.50
C ARG A 327 20.66 -10.03 -24.87
N LEU A 328 20.81 -8.94 -24.12
CA LEU A 328 20.17 -7.67 -24.46
C LEU A 328 20.56 -7.23 -25.88
N ALA A 329 19.58 -6.80 -26.67
CA ALA A 329 19.79 -6.37 -28.04
C ALA A 329 20.63 -5.09 -28.12
N ARG A 330 20.46 -4.19 -27.15
CA ARG A 330 21.21 -2.93 -27.06
C ARG A 330 22.35 -3.07 -26.06
N ARG A 331 23.48 -2.45 -26.41
CA ARG A 331 24.63 -2.24 -25.52
C ARG A 331 24.50 -0.90 -24.81
N THR A 332 25.15 -0.76 -23.68
CA THR A 332 25.39 0.54 -23.03
C THR A 332 26.32 1.40 -23.88
N ARG A 333 26.38 2.71 -23.64
CA ARG A 333 27.22 3.67 -24.39
C ARG A 333 28.70 3.33 -24.40
N ASP A 334 29.21 2.69 -23.35
CA ASP A 334 30.58 2.17 -23.26
C ASP A 334 30.80 0.87 -24.05
N GLY A 335 29.77 0.35 -24.72
CA GLY A 335 29.83 -0.85 -25.54
C GLY A 335 29.60 -2.16 -24.77
N THR A 336 29.40 -2.12 -23.45
CA THR A 336 29.17 -3.33 -22.66
C THR A 336 27.87 -4.02 -23.09
N ALA A 337 27.97 -5.33 -23.31
CA ALA A 337 26.81 -6.19 -23.55
C ALA A 337 26.41 -6.91 -22.27
N TYR A 338 25.12 -7.10 -22.08
CA TYR A 338 24.56 -7.76 -20.91
C TYR A 338 23.74 -8.98 -21.34
N VAL A 339 23.81 -10.02 -20.52
CA VAL A 339 22.78 -11.08 -20.48
C VAL A 339 21.73 -10.69 -19.45
N VAL A 340 20.47 -11.04 -19.70
CA VAL A 340 19.34 -10.69 -18.86
C VAL A 340 18.36 -11.86 -18.79
N GLN A 341 17.71 -11.99 -17.64
CA GLN A 341 16.51 -12.79 -17.47
C GLN A 341 15.55 -12.04 -16.56
N HIS A 342 14.31 -11.87 -17.03
CA HIS A 342 13.25 -11.27 -16.25
C HIS A 342 12.49 -12.34 -15.48
N PHE A 343 12.26 -12.05 -14.20
CA PHE A 343 11.38 -12.78 -13.31
C PHE A 343 10.20 -11.87 -12.91
N ALA A 344 9.16 -12.48 -12.35
CA ALA A 344 7.90 -11.81 -12.06
C ALA A 344 8.08 -10.71 -11.01
N LEU A 345 9.02 -10.87 -10.09
CA LEU A 345 9.32 -9.86 -9.10
C LEU A 345 10.61 -9.14 -9.36
N ASP A 346 11.64 -9.66 -10.03
CA ASP A 346 12.86 -8.89 -10.31
C ASP A 346 13.49 -9.29 -11.64
N SER A 347 14.46 -8.54 -12.13
CA SER A 347 15.24 -8.89 -13.32
C SER A 347 16.70 -9.03 -12.97
N LEU A 348 17.32 -10.11 -13.43
CA LEU A 348 18.76 -10.31 -13.30
C LEU A 348 19.44 -9.88 -14.58
N CYS A 349 20.54 -9.14 -14.46
CA CYS A 349 21.45 -8.92 -15.57
C CYS A 349 22.90 -9.13 -15.14
N ALA A 350 23.76 -9.45 -16.10
CA ALA A 350 25.20 -9.53 -15.88
C ALA A 350 25.94 -9.14 -17.16
N PRO A 351 27.11 -8.48 -17.09
CA PRO A 351 27.95 -8.26 -18.25
C PRO A 351 28.33 -9.60 -18.90
N VAL A 352 28.29 -9.69 -20.23
CA VAL A 352 28.66 -10.91 -20.98
C VAL A 352 30.09 -11.35 -20.65
N GLU A 353 30.99 -10.39 -20.46
CA GLU A 353 32.41 -10.63 -20.14
C GLU A 353 32.63 -10.97 -18.67
N ASN A 354 31.66 -10.70 -17.80
CA ASN A 354 31.73 -10.97 -16.36
C ASN A 354 30.38 -11.46 -15.80
N TRP A 355 29.98 -12.66 -16.22
CA TRP A 355 28.68 -13.25 -15.88
C TRP A 355 28.48 -13.50 -14.37
N ARG A 356 29.56 -13.49 -13.57
CA ARG A 356 29.49 -13.64 -12.10
C ARG A 356 28.96 -12.39 -11.40
N GLN A 357 29.03 -11.23 -12.05
CA GLN A 357 28.55 -9.97 -11.51
C GLN A 357 27.05 -9.80 -11.82
N ILE A 358 26.23 -10.49 -11.03
CA ILE A 358 24.78 -10.42 -11.14
C ILE A 358 24.29 -9.12 -10.49
N THR A 359 23.56 -8.34 -11.28
CA THR A 359 22.90 -7.10 -10.87
C THR A 359 21.40 -7.29 -10.96
N ARG A 360 20.67 -6.80 -9.96
CA ARG A 360 19.21 -6.84 -9.93
C ARG A 360 18.62 -5.52 -10.40
N LEU A 361 17.50 -5.55 -11.10
CA LEU A 361 16.80 -4.32 -11.50
C LEU A 361 16.24 -3.58 -10.28
N SER A 362 15.86 -4.30 -9.22
CA SER A 362 15.43 -3.70 -7.94
C SER A 362 16.46 -2.72 -7.37
N SER A 363 17.75 -3.06 -7.39
CA SER A 363 18.79 -2.16 -6.87
C SER A 363 18.95 -0.92 -7.73
N LEU A 364 18.76 -1.00 -9.05
CA LEU A 364 18.93 0.15 -9.94
C LEU A 364 17.77 1.14 -9.84
N THR A 365 16.59 0.66 -9.44
CA THR A 365 15.35 1.44 -9.33
C THR A 365 15.11 1.99 -7.92
N GLU A 366 16.02 1.72 -6.97
CA GLU A 366 15.92 2.20 -5.60
C GLU A 366 15.87 3.73 -5.54
N ALA A 367 14.87 4.27 -4.83
CA ALA A 367 14.63 5.70 -4.69
C ALA A 367 14.57 6.49 -6.02
N MET A 368 14.30 5.83 -7.15
CA MET A 368 14.22 6.45 -8.48
C MET A 368 13.27 7.66 -8.52
N TYR A 369 12.20 7.64 -7.72
CA TYR A 369 11.22 8.73 -7.61
C TYR A 369 11.39 9.62 -6.37
N ALA A 370 12.39 9.33 -5.55
CA ALA A 370 12.67 10.01 -4.27
C ALA A 370 14.10 10.59 -4.25
N GLY A 371 14.55 11.13 -5.38
CA GLY A 371 15.85 11.80 -5.53
C GLY A 371 16.92 11.03 -6.29
N ASP A 372 16.69 9.75 -6.61
CA ASP A 372 17.53 8.86 -7.44
C ASP A 372 19.04 8.94 -7.15
N PRO A 373 19.58 8.12 -6.22
CA PRO A 373 20.96 8.23 -5.74
C PRO A 373 22.01 7.73 -6.75
N HIS A 374 21.59 7.24 -7.91
CA HIS A 374 22.44 6.49 -8.83
C HIS A 374 23.20 7.36 -9.84
N ASP A 375 24.40 6.90 -10.23
CA ASP A 375 25.20 7.55 -11.26
C ASP A 375 24.60 7.42 -12.67
N ALA A 376 25.19 8.09 -13.66
CA ALA A 376 24.67 8.10 -15.03
C ALA A 376 24.67 6.71 -15.68
N ALA A 377 25.70 5.89 -15.44
CA ALA A 377 25.83 4.56 -16.02
C ALA A 377 24.77 3.59 -15.47
N THR A 378 24.53 3.66 -14.15
CA THR A 378 23.50 2.88 -13.46
C THR A 378 22.10 3.27 -13.94
N ARG A 379 21.84 4.58 -14.11
CA ARG A 379 20.56 5.08 -14.66
C ARG A 379 20.35 4.67 -16.11
N GLU A 380 21.41 4.58 -16.91
CA GLU A 380 21.37 4.06 -18.27
C GLU A 380 21.02 2.56 -18.29
N LEU A 381 21.73 1.73 -17.53
CA LEU A 381 21.46 0.29 -17.42
C LEU A 381 20.03 0.04 -16.93
N ARG A 382 19.57 0.78 -15.91
CA ARG A 382 18.17 0.76 -15.46
C ARG A 382 17.21 1.01 -16.61
N SER A 383 17.45 2.07 -17.37
CA SER A 383 16.56 2.47 -18.47
C SER A 383 16.53 1.42 -19.57
N LEU A 384 17.67 0.78 -19.88
CA LEU A 384 17.73 -0.34 -20.83
C LEU A 384 16.89 -1.53 -20.35
N LEU A 385 17.04 -1.93 -19.08
CA LEU A 385 16.33 -3.08 -18.51
C LEU A 385 14.83 -2.83 -18.37
N LEU A 386 14.42 -1.64 -17.92
CA LEU A 386 13.00 -1.29 -17.83
C LEU A 386 12.36 -1.23 -19.23
N ASN A 387 13.05 -0.64 -20.21
CA ASN A 387 12.55 -0.61 -21.57
C ASN A 387 12.42 -2.00 -22.18
N ASP A 388 13.41 -2.89 -21.97
CA ASP A 388 13.34 -4.26 -22.46
C ASP A 388 12.18 -5.03 -21.80
N LEU A 389 12.06 -4.94 -20.48
CA LEU A 389 10.97 -5.57 -19.72
C LEU A 389 9.61 -5.10 -20.21
N TYR A 390 9.36 -3.79 -20.24
CA TYR A 390 8.06 -3.26 -20.66
C TYR A 390 7.81 -3.54 -22.15
N GLN A 391 8.81 -3.39 -23.02
CA GLN A 391 8.63 -3.67 -24.45
C GLN A 391 8.21 -5.11 -24.71
N GLN A 392 8.75 -6.08 -23.96
CA GLN A 392 8.38 -7.48 -24.11
C GLN A 392 7.01 -7.82 -23.51
N ARG A 393 6.61 -7.15 -22.43
CA ARG A 393 5.38 -7.48 -21.69
C ARG A 393 4.17 -6.69 -22.13
N THR A 394 4.35 -5.43 -22.50
CA THR A 394 3.29 -4.50 -22.88
C THR A 394 3.38 -4.11 -24.36
N GLY A 395 4.47 -4.42 -25.05
CA GLY A 395 4.69 -3.96 -26.44
C GLY A 395 5.11 -2.50 -26.54
N THR A 396 5.40 -1.84 -25.40
CA THR A 396 5.75 -0.42 -25.34
C THR A 396 6.99 -0.18 -24.48
N ALA A 397 7.75 0.86 -24.79
CA ALA A 397 8.84 1.30 -23.94
C ALA A 397 8.32 1.68 -22.55
N PHE A 398 9.22 1.63 -21.57
CA PHE A 398 8.92 2.06 -20.21
C PHE A 398 8.78 3.59 -20.18
N ASP A 399 7.63 4.05 -19.71
CA ASP A 399 7.40 5.46 -19.42
C ASP A 399 7.50 5.70 -17.90
N ALA A 400 8.54 6.41 -17.49
CA ALA A 400 8.78 6.75 -16.09
C ALA A 400 7.71 7.67 -15.50
N THR A 401 6.95 8.35 -16.35
CA THR A 401 5.90 9.27 -15.94
C THR A 401 4.54 8.59 -15.87
N ALA A 402 4.27 7.60 -16.72
CA ALA A 402 3.00 6.89 -16.75
C ALA A 402 2.53 6.43 -15.35
N LEU A 403 1.28 6.75 -15.02
CA LEU A 403 0.73 6.60 -13.66
C LEU A 403 0.89 5.18 -13.10
N PHE A 404 0.49 4.18 -13.90
CA PHE A 404 0.55 2.78 -13.50
C PHE A 404 1.98 2.28 -13.33
N CYS A 405 2.91 2.74 -14.17
CA CYS A 405 4.33 2.46 -14.01
C CYS A 405 4.84 3.02 -12.67
N ARG A 406 4.59 4.31 -12.40
CA ARG A 406 4.98 4.96 -11.14
C ARG A 406 4.38 4.28 -9.92
N TYR A 407 3.08 3.98 -9.96
CA TYR A 407 2.37 3.33 -8.86
C TYR A 407 2.90 1.91 -8.63
N ALA A 408 3.00 1.09 -9.69
CA ALA A 408 3.53 -0.26 -9.58
C ALA A 408 4.95 -0.29 -9.06
N ILE A 409 5.75 0.74 -9.37
CA ILE A 409 7.08 0.93 -8.83
C ILE A 409 7.06 1.27 -7.34
N GLN A 410 6.31 2.31 -6.96
CA GLN A 410 6.24 2.80 -5.58
C GLN A 410 5.64 1.75 -4.64
N HIS A 411 4.66 0.99 -5.12
CA HIS A 411 3.94 -0.06 -4.40
C HIS A 411 4.40 -1.48 -4.72
N GLN A 412 5.42 -1.61 -5.58
CA GLN A 412 6.24 -2.81 -5.72
C GLN A 412 5.46 -4.03 -6.20
N LEU A 413 4.66 -3.82 -7.24
CA LEU A 413 3.70 -4.81 -7.73
C LEU A 413 4.35 -5.87 -8.63
N GLY A 414 5.68 -5.80 -8.82
CA GLY A 414 6.45 -6.66 -9.70
C GLY A 414 6.34 -6.26 -11.17
N ALA A 415 6.74 -7.17 -12.05
CA ALA A 415 6.76 -6.95 -13.49
C ALA A 415 5.35 -6.78 -14.08
N PRO A 416 5.19 -5.96 -15.14
CA PRO A 416 3.95 -5.94 -15.90
C PRO A 416 3.72 -7.30 -16.57
N LEU A 417 2.49 -7.81 -16.53
CA LEU A 417 2.15 -9.09 -17.13
C LEU A 417 1.55 -8.94 -18.53
N GLY A 418 0.96 -7.79 -18.82
CA GLY A 418 0.36 -7.49 -20.12
C GLY A 418 0.04 -6.00 -20.29
N GLN A 419 -0.58 -5.69 -21.42
CA GLN A 419 -1.04 -4.34 -21.73
C GLN A 419 -2.12 -3.86 -20.76
N ALA A 420 -2.22 -2.55 -20.59
CA ALA A 420 -3.39 -1.96 -19.95
C ALA A 420 -4.65 -2.18 -20.84
N GLU A 421 -5.79 -2.44 -20.22
CA GLU A 421 -7.05 -2.68 -20.90
C GLU A 421 -8.05 -1.58 -20.53
N LEU A 422 -8.62 -0.92 -21.54
CA LEU A 422 -9.75 -0.03 -21.34
C LEU A 422 -11.05 -0.83 -21.40
N PHE A 423 -11.95 -0.56 -20.47
CA PHE A 423 -13.29 -1.12 -20.49
C PHE A 423 -14.29 -0.13 -19.89
N SER A 424 -15.57 -0.32 -20.23
CA SER A 424 -16.66 0.42 -19.61
C SER A 424 -17.25 -0.39 -18.45
N PHE A 425 -17.46 0.27 -17.32
CA PHE A 425 -18.05 -0.33 -16.13
C PHE A 425 -19.00 0.68 -15.49
N ASN A 426 -20.27 0.32 -15.33
CA ASN A 426 -21.33 1.19 -14.80
C ASN A 426 -21.40 2.58 -15.47
N GLY A 427 -21.27 2.61 -16.81
CA GLY A 427 -21.31 3.87 -17.58
C GLY A 427 -20.06 4.75 -17.46
N ARG A 428 -19.03 4.30 -16.71
CA ARG A 428 -17.74 4.99 -16.58
C ARG A 428 -16.67 4.24 -17.37
N ARG A 429 -15.77 4.98 -18.02
CA ARG A 429 -14.57 4.40 -18.64
C ARG A 429 -13.56 4.08 -17.53
N MET A 430 -12.94 2.92 -17.62
CA MET A 430 -11.91 2.44 -16.71
C MET A 430 -10.71 1.97 -17.50
N VAL A 431 -9.55 1.99 -16.85
CA VAL A 431 -8.33 1.35 -17.32
C VAL A 431 -7.83 0.41 -16.22
N ALA A 432 -7.38 -0.78 -16.58
CA ALA A 432 -6.73 -1.71 -15.66
C ALA A 432 -5.49 -2.34 -16.28
N MET A 433 -4.51 -2.71 -15.46
CA MET A 433 -3.27 -3.31 -15.92
C MET A 433 -2.80 -4.38 -14.93
N PRO A 434 -2.50 -5.60 -15.42
CA PRO A 434 -2.02 -6.68 -14.56
C PRO A 434 -0.51 -6.60 -14.34
N PHE A 435 -0.11 -6.74 -13.09
CA PHE A 435 1.26 -6.89 -12.62
C PHE A 435 1.39 -8.22 -11.85
N ALA A 436 2.63 -8.65 -11.61
CA ALA A 436 2.91 -9.96 -10.99
C ALA A 436 2.22 -10.18 -9.63
N LEU A 437 2.01 -9.13 -8.84
CA LEU A 437 1.39 -9.23 -7.52
C LEU A 437 -0.05 -8.74 -7.46
N ASP A 438 -0.49 -7.93 -8.42
CA ASP A 438 -1.84 -7.35 -8.39
C ASP A 438 -2.29 -6.85 -9.76
N VAL A 439 -3.59 -6.56 -9.88
CA VAL A 439 -4.14 -5.79 -10.99
C VAL A 439 -4.51 -4.42 -10.47
N ILE A 440 -3.92 -3.37 -11.04
CA ILE A 440 -4.27 -1.99 -10.71
C ILE A 440 -5.29 -1.46 -11.70
N TYR A 441 -6.20 -0.60 -11.23
CA TYR A 441 -7.23 -0.01 -12.05
C TYR A 441 -7.56 1.41 -11.59
N CYS A 442 -8.08 2.25 -12.47
CA CYS A 442 -8.64 3.54 -12.09
C CYS A 442 -9.76 3.96 -13.05
N HIS A 443 -10.58 4.92 -12.62
CA HIS A 443 -11.55 5.57 -13.48
C HIS A 443 -10.86 6.58 -14.40
N ILE A 444 -11.42 6.75 -15.59
CA ILE A 444 -11.04 7.79 -16.54
C ILE A 444 -12.09 8.91 -16.43
N PRO A 445 -11.71 10.15 -16.08
CA PRO A 445 -12.63 11.28 -15.99
C PRO A 445 -13.37 11.55 -17.30
N ALA A 446 -14.63 11.98 -17.21
CA ALA A 446 -15.51 12.21 -18.37
C ALA A 446 -15.24 13.55 -19.09
N ASP A 447 -14.63 14.51 -18.39
CA ASP A 447 -14.32 15.87 -18.85
C ASP A 447 -13.05 15.96 -19.69
N ALA A 448 -12.14 15.00 -19.53
CA ALA A 448 -10.93 14.96 -20.30
C ALA A 448 -11.16 14.19 -21.61
N ASN A 449 -10.79 14.82 -22.73
CA ASN A 449 -10.94 14.26 -24.07
C ASN A 449 -9.88 13.16 -24.30
N TRP A 450 -10.16 11.96 -23.82
CA TRP A 450 -9.30 10.76 -23.91
C TRP A 450 -9.62 9.88 -25.13
N GLU A 451 -10.32 10.42 -26.15
CA GLU A 451 -10.65 9.66 -27.37
C GLU A 451 -9.41 9.33 -28.22
N GLY A 452 -8.30 10.06 -28.01
CA GLY A 452 -7.00 9.82 -28.67
C GLY A 452 -5.95 9.06 -27.83
N VAL A 453 -6.22 8.73 -26.56
CA VAL A 453 -5.26 8.00 -25.73
C VAL A 453 -5.36 6.51 -26.03
N THR A 454 -4.45 6.03 -26.88
CA THR A 454 -4.18 4.60 -27.01
C THR A 454 -3.51 4.12 -25.72
N VAL A 455 -3.81 2.88 -25.30
CA VAL A 455 -3.22 2.20 -24.12
C VAL A 455 -1.71 2.43 -23.98
N ASN A 456 -1.03 2.51 -25.11
CA ASN A 456 0.42 2.63 -25.23
C ASN A 456 0.96 4.05 -24.96
N ALA A 457 0.08 5.02 -24.77
CA ALA A 457 0.37 6.43 -24.56
C ALA A 457 -0.41 6.97 -23.36
N MET A 458 -0.58 6.17 -22.30
CA MET A 458 -1.08 6.70 -21.03
C MET A 458 -0.25 7.92 -20.65
N PRO A 459 -0.84 9.12 -20.57
CA PRO A 459 -0.10 10.33 -20.41
C PRO A 459 0.59 10.37 -19.05
N PRO A 460 1.71 11.11 -18.99
CA PRO A 460 2.60 11.24 -17.84
C PRO A 460 1.93 11.47 -16.48
N ILE A 461 0.76 12.11 -16.47
CA ILE A 461 0.03 12.48 -15.27
C ILE A 461 -1.45 12.46 -15.65
N LEU A 462 -2.22 11.53 -15.09
CA LEU A 462 -3.67 11.46 -15.29
C LEU A 462 -4.38 12.56 -14.47
N GLY A 463 -4.17 13.85 -14.78
CA GLY A 463 -4.88 14.95 -14.10
C GLY A 463 -4.76 14.95 -12.55
N PRO A 464 -5.71 15.53 -11.79
CA PRO A 464 -5.74 15.40 -10.32
C PRO A 464 -5.82 13.91 -9.98
N ALA A 465 -4.84 13.43 -9.21
CA ALA A 465 -4.50 12.01 -9.07
C ALA A 465 -5.74 11.10 -9.01
N PRO A 466 -5.96 10.22 -10.00
CA PRO A 466 -7.13 9.37 -9.99
C PRO A 466 -6.98 8.40 -8.82
N GLU A 467 -8.09 8.07 -8.16
CA GLU A 467 -8.10 7.01 -7.15
C GLU A 467 -7.69 5.70 -7.83
N ILE A 468 -6.46 5.24 -7.52
CA ILE A 468 -5.93 3.96 -8.01
C ILE A 468 -6.43 2.87 -7.09
N GLY A 469 -7.27 1.99 -7.64
CA GLY A 469 -7.73 0.78 -7.00
C GLY A 469 -6.80 -0.41 -7.26
N ARG A 470 -6.90 -1.41 -6.39
CA ARG A 470 -6.17 -2.69 -6.47
C ARG A 470 -7.14 -3.86 -6.42
N LEU A 471 -6.95 -4.85 -7.29
CA LEU A 471 -7.76 -6.07 -7.25
C LEU A 471 -7.64 -6.77 -5.90
N SER A 472 -6.45 -6.87 -5.32
CA SER A 472 -6.29 -7.49 -4.00
C SER A 472 -7.23 -6.92 -2.95
N VAL A 473 -7.44 -5.60 -2.89
CA VAL A 473 -8.39 -4.96 -1.97
C VAL A 473 -9.82 -5.50 -2.19
N LEU A 474 -10.26 -5.60 -3.45
CA LEU A 474 -11.55 -6.22 -3.80
C LEU A 474 -11.64 -7.72 -3.47
N LEU A 475 -10.51 -8.41 -3.37
CA LEU A 475 -10.45 -9.83 -2.97
C LEU A 475 -10.58 -10.00 -1.45
N HIS A 476 -10.18 -8.99 -0.65
CA HIS A 476 -10.18 -9.00 0.82
C HIS A 476 -11.52 -8.57 1.42
N GLU A 477 -12.29 -7.73 0.74
CA GLU A 477 -13.61 -7.34 1.21
C GLU A 477 -14.49 -8.59 1.39
N PRO A 478 -15.09 -8.80 2.58
CA PRO A 478 -15.97 -9.93 2.78
C PRO A 478 -17.14 -9.81 1.80
N ALA A 479 -17.30 -10.83 0.94
CA ALA A 479 -18.62 -11.10 0.40
C ALA A 479 -19.53 -11.28 1.61
N GLN A 480 -20.59 -10.47 1.75
CA GLN A 480 -21.54 -10.71 2.83
C GLN A 480 -21.97 -12.18 2.76
N PRO A 481 -21.77 -12.94 3.85
CA PRO A 481 -21.93 -14.38 3.79
C PRO A 481 -23.39 -14.72 3.52
N THR A 482 -23.67 -15.32 2.38
CA THR A 482 -24.81 -16.25 2.31
C THR A 482 -24.44 -17.42 3.23
N LEU A 483 -25.24 -17.59 4.28
CA LEU A 483 -25.09 -18.62 5.31
C LEU A 483 -24.62 -19.96 4.74
N GLY A 484 -23.40 -20.36 5.10
CA GLY A 484 -22.75 -21.57 4.63
C GLY A 484 -21.28 -21.66 5.03
N THR A 485 -21.05 -21.82 6.34
CA THR A 485 -19.82 -22.28 7.04
C THR A 485 -18.46 -21.63 6.71
N ASP A 486 -17.95 -20.93 7.74
CA ASP A 486 -16.58 -20.47 8.09
C ASP A 486 -15.99 -19.17 7.49
N PRO A 487 -15.72 -18.16 8.36
CA PRO A 487 -14.67 -17.15 8.16
C PRO A 487 -13.70 -17.06 9.37
N PRO A 488 -12.56 -16.34 9.30
CA PRO A 488 -11.65 -16.10 8.19
C PRO A 488 -10.21 -16.58 8.53
N ALA A 489 -9.42 -17.00 7.54
CA ALA A 489 -7.96 -17.07 7.71
C ALA A 489 -7.36 -15.69 7.42
N LEU A 490 -6.76 -15.09 8.44
CA LEU A 490 -5.99 -13.83 8.39
C LEU A 490 -5.07 -13.78 7.16
N ILE A 491 -5.25 -12.77 6.31
CA ILE A 491 -4.34 -12.50 5.19
C ILE A 491 -3.18 -11.63 5.74
N PRO A 492 -1.90 -11.97 5.49
CA PRO A 492 -0.77 -11.18 5.95
C PRO A 492 -0.73 -9.79 5.26
N PRO A 493 -0.17 -8.76 5.92
CA PRO A 493 -0.11 -7.41 5.37
C PRO A 493 0.72 -7.35 4.07
N PRO A 494 0.46 -6.36 3.18
CA PRO A 494 1.30 -6.12 2.02
C PRO A 494 2.75 -5.87 2.45
N TYR A 495 3.67 -6.63 1.86
CA TYR A 495 5.09 -6.62 2.19
C TYR A 495 5.75 -5.30 1.75
N ALA A 496 6.52 -4.66 2.63
CA ALA A 496 7.36 -3.50 2.33
C ALA A 496 8.71 -3.98 1.74
N GLY A 497 8.78 -4.18 0.44
CA GLY A 497 10.00 -4.49 -0.31
C GLY A 497 10.62 -3.26 -0.97
N HIS A 498 11.33 -3.40 -2.09
CA HIS A 498 11.49 -2.36 -3.12
C HIS A 498 10.70 -2.80 -4.36
N LEU A 499 10.64 -2.00 -5.43
CA LEU A 499 9.97 -2.18 -6.74
C LEU A 499 9.64 -3.61 -7.20
N LEU A 500 10.54 -4.50 -6.83
CA LEU A 500 10.80 -5.81 -7.35
C LEU A 500 11.09 -6.84 -6.21
N GLY A 501 10.48 -6.62 -5.03
CA GLY A 501 10.71 -7.41 -3.81
C GLY A 501 12.01 -7.00 -3.11
N ALA A 502 11.95 -6.62 -1.83
CA ALA A 502 13.18 -6.64 -1.05
C ALA A 502 13.64 -8.11 -0.95
N PRO A 503 14.95 -8.39 -0.92
CA PRO A 503 15.39 -9.65 -0.38
C PRO A 503 14.70 -9.80 0.97
N VAL A 504 14.11 -10.97 1.23
CA VAL A 504 13.95 -11.39 2.62
C VAL A 504 15.40 -11.45 3.10
N GLN A 505 15.88 -10.40 3.75
CA GLN A 505 16.90 -10.61 4.75
C GLN A 505 16.18 -11.47 5.77
N GLN A 506 16.38 -12.79 5.64
CA GLN A 506 16.43 -13.62 6.82
C GLN A 506 17.29 -12.81 7.78
N VAL A 507 16.72 -12.53 8.94
CA VAL A 507 17.55 -12.20 10.09
C VAL A 507 18.73 -13.17 10.00
N LEU A 508 19.94 -12.64 9.87
CA LEU A 508 21.13 -13.45 9.72
C LEU A 508 21.34 -14.11 11.08
N GLU A 509 20.56 -15.16 11.35
CA GLU A 509 20.62 -15.94 12.56
C GLU A 509 21.97 -16.63 12.54
N ARG A 510 22.89 -16.12 13.33
CA ARG A 510 24.00 -16.93 13.80
C ARG A 510 23.45 -17.78 14.94
N ASP A 511 23.05 -19.00 14.60
CA ASP A 511 22.68 -20.01 15.59
C ASP A 511 23.95 -20.62 16.18
N LEU A 512 24.40 -20.10 17.32
CA LEU A 512 25.57 -20.63 18.04
C LEU A 512 25.20 -21.81 18.96
N SER A 513 23.92 -22.21 19.01
CA SER A 513 23.48 -23.35 19.83
C SER A 513 24.06 -24.71 19.39
N LEU A 514 24.65 -24.77 18.19
CA LEU A 514 25.38 -25.94 17.68
C LEU A 514 26.82 -26.06 18.21
N HIS A 515 27.30 -25.08 19.00
CA HIS A 515 28.65 -25.05 19.56
C HIS A 515 28.70 -25.12 21.09
N THR A 516 27.55 -25.21 21.76
CA THR A 516 27.48 -25.44 23.20
C THR A 516 27.54 -26.96 23.46
N PRO A 517 28.39 -27.45 24.38
CA PRO A 517 28.37 -28.85 24.77
C PRO A 517 26.97 -29.22 25.29
N PRO A 518 26.47 -30.44 25.03
CA PRO A 518 25.21 -30.89 25.62
C PRO A 518 25.31 -30.80 27.15
N ASP A 519 24.36 -30.10 27.76
CA ASP A 519 24.25 -29.97 29.21
C ASP A 519 24.13 -31.38 29.85
N PRO A 520 24.84 -31.67 30.95
CA PRO A 520 24.83 -33.00 31.53
C PRO A 520 23.48 -33.26 32.21
N GLN A 521 22.80 -34.29 31.71
CA GLN A 521 21.58 -34.94 32.23
C GLN A 521 20.26 -34.15 32.08
N PRO A 522 19.19 -34.76 31.52
CA PRO A 522 17.87 -34.14 31.50
C PRO A 522 17.32 -34.04 32.92
N SER A 523 17.14 -32.82 33.42
CA SER A 523 16.35 -32.55 34.61
C SER A 523 14.95 -33.15 34.42
N ALA A 524 14.48 -33.92 35.41
CA ALA A 524 13.18 -34.63 35.40
C ALA A 524 11.95 -33.70 35.52
N VAL A 525 12.12 -32.39 35.30
CA VAL A 525 11.06 -31.39 35.35
C VAL A 525 10.64 -31.07 33.91
N PRO A 526 9.35 -31.23 33.54
CA PRO A 526 8.89 -30.88 32.19
C PRO A 526 9.17 -29.40 31.89
N PRO A 527 9.61 -29.05 30.67
CA PRO A 527 9.94 -27.68 30.32
C PRO A 527 8.69 -26.80 30.49
N VAL A 528 8.79 -25.80 31.37
CA VAL A 528 7.71 -24.84 31.59
C VAL A 528 7.72 -23.83 30.44
N ALA A 529 6.61 -23.71 29.73
CA ALA A 529 6.47 -22.76 28.63
C ALA A 529 6.77 -21.33 29.12
N PRO A 530 7.51 -20.51 28.33
CA PRO A 530 7.80 -19.14 28.71
C PRO A 530 6.51 -18.35 28.85
N GLN A 531 6.45 -17.48 29.86
CA GLN A 531 5.29 -16.62 30.13
C GLN A 531 5.54 -15.16 29.74
N ARG A 532 6.80 -14.76 29.52
CA ARG A 532 7.18 -13.37 29.20
C ARG A 532 8.43 -13.28 28.34
N LEU A 533 8.48 -12.26 27.48
CA LEU A 533 9.69 -11.82 26.77
C LEU A 533 10.16 -10.50 27.38
N LEU A 534 11.42 -10.43 27.81
CA LEU A 534 12.00 -9.24 28.42
C LEU A 534 13.10 -8.66 27.52
N LEU A 535 12.96 -7.40 27.15
CA LEU A 535 13.97 -6.63 26.43
C LEU A 535 14.85 -5.89 27.45
N VAL A 536 16.16 -6.13 27.42
CA VAL A 536 17.11 -5.55 28.36
C VAL A 536 18.19 -4.76 27.60
N PRO A 537 18.51 -3.51 28.01
CA PRO A 537 19.65 -2.78 27.46
C PRO A 537 20.96 -3.56 27.67
N ALA A 538 21.72 -3.75 26.60
CA ALA A 538 22.97 -4.52 26.62
C ALA A 538 24.16 -3.67 26.14
N PRO A 539 25.36 -3.86 26.71
CA PRO A 539 26.60 -3.33 26.12
C PRO A 539 26.98 -4.13 24.85
N PRO A 540 27.89 -3.60 24.01
CA PRO A 540 28.42 -4.33 22.86
C PRO A 540 29.01 -5.70 23.25
N LEU A 541 28.71 -6.74 22.48
CA LEU A 541 29.12 -8.12 22.79
C LEU A 541 30.64 -8.29 22.95
N ALA A 542 31.44 -7.51 22.20
CA ALA A 542 32.90 -7.54 22.30
C ALA A 542 33.44 -7.02 23.66
N ALA A 543 32.60 -6.33 24.45
CA ALA A 543 32.95 -5.79 25.75
C ALA A 543 32.47 -6.65 26.94
N THR A 544 31.87 -7.83 26.68
CA THR A 544 31.31 -8.71 27.72
C THR A 544 32.11 -10.01 27.80
N GLU A 545 32.68 -10.32 28.97
CA GLU A 545 33.55 -11.50 29.14
C GLU A 545 32.79 -12.84 29.17
N GLN A 546 31.47 -12.85 29.45
CA GLN A 546 30.62 -14.06 29.47
C GLN A 546 29.16 -13.80 29.01
N PRO A 547 28.89 -13.64 27.70
CA PRO A 547 27.57 -13.26 27.17
C PRO A 547 26.49 -14.35 27.32
N GLU A 548 26.90 -15.62 27.39
CA GLU A 548 26.02 -16.80 27.46
C GLU A 548 25.22 -16.94 28.77
N GLN A 549 25.59 -16.23 29.84
CA GLN A 549 24.94 -16.35 31.14
C GLN A 549 23.78 -15.38 31.39
N HIS A 550 23.59 -14.36 30.55
CA HIS A 550 22.65 -13.28 30.83
C HIS A 550 21.52 -13.11 29.80
N TRP A 551 21.69 -13.57 28.56
CA TRP A 551 20.69 -13.40 27.50
C TRP A 551 20.47 -14.67 26.71
N HIS A 552 19.22 -14.97 26.37
CA HIS A 552 18.87 -16.07 25.46
C HIS A 552 19.15 -15.72 24.01
N ALA A 553 19.00 -14.44 23.68
CA ALA A 553 19.37 -13.88 22.39
C ALA A 553 19.82 -12.42 22.54
N TYR A 554 20.51 -11.91 21.53
CA TYR A 554 21.04 -10.56 21.49
C TYR A 554 20.82 -9.92 20.12
N LEU A 555 20.53 -8.61 20.14
CA LEU A 555 20.35 -7.79 18.96
C LEU A 555 21.36 -6.64 18.94
N ASP A 556 22.28 -6.67 17.97
CA ASP A 556 23.32 -5.64 17.81
C ASP A 556 22.80 -4.36 17.13
N ARG A 557 23.63 -3.30 17.09
CA ARG A 557 23.27 -2.02 16.46
C ARG A 557 23.15 -2.09 14.94
N GLN A 558 23.68 -3.12 14.31
CA GLN A 558 23.62 -3.37 12.87
C GLN A 558 22.37 -4.18 12.47
N GLY A 559 21.60 -4.68 13.44
CA GLY A 559 20.39 -5.47 13.23
C GLY A 559 20.63 -6.98 13.11
N VAL A 560 21.79 -7.47 13.52
CA VAL A 560 22.09 -8.90 13.60
C VAL A 560 21.53 -9.46 14.90
N PHE A 561 20.76 -10.53 14.78
CA PHE A 561 20.21 -11.27 15.91
C PHE A 561 21.06 -12.53 16.14
N THR A 562 21.61 -12.65 17.34
CA THR A 562 22.42 -13.80 17.76
C THR A 562 21.67 -14.57 18.82
N ARG A 563 21.50 -15.88 18.63
CA ARG A 563 20.85 -16.76 19.60
C ARG A 563 21.91 -17.54 20.38
N PHE A 564 21.87 -17.48 21.71
CA PHE A 564 22.80 -18.19 22.59
C PHE A 564 22.22 -19.50 23.14
N SER A 565 20.90 -19.56 23.34
CA SER A 565 20.24 -20.75 23.90
C SER A 565 18.85 -20.98 23.28
N ASN A 566 18.28 -22.16 23.53
CA ASN A 566 16.97 -22.52 23.02
C ASN A 566 15.88 -21.67 23.68
N LEU A 567 15.18 -20.84 22.91
CA LEU A 567 14.11 -19.95 23.38
C LEU A 567 12.90 -20.70 23.97
N ALA A 568 12.78 -22.01 23.69
CA ALA A 568 11.77 -22.90 24.29
C ALA A 568 12.17 -23.45 25.67
N GLN A 569 13.39 -23.19 26.15
CA GLN A 569 13.89 -23.60 27.47
C GLN A 569 14.30 -22.34 28.27
N PRO A 570 13.36 -21.70 29.00
CA PRO A 570 13.63 -20.46 29.71
C PRO A 570 14.58 -20.68 30.90
N ALA A 571 15.38 -19.67 31.21
CA ALA A 571 16.18 -19.69 32.44
C ALA A 571 15.27 -19.35 33.63
N PRO A 572 15.37 -20.05 34.78
CA PRO A 572 14.59 -19.70 35.95
C PRO A 572 15.15 -18.43 36.60
N LEU A 573 14.55 -17.27 36.31
CA LEU A 573 14.76 -16.07 37.10
C LEU A 573 13.75 -16.05 38.25
N THR A 574 14.24 -16.00 39.49
CA THR A 574 13.40 -15.87 40.68
C THR A 574 13.04 -14.42 40.93
N ASN A 575 11.76 -14.13 41.09
CA ASN A 575 11.31 -12.82 41.54
C ASN A 575 11.71 -12.56 43.02
N ARG A 576 11.48 -11.34 43.52
CA ARG A 576 11.81 -10.94 44.91
C ARG A 576 11.11 -11.79 45.99
N SER A 577 10.08 -12.57 45.64
CA SER A 577 9.36 -13.48 46.53
C SER A 577 9.72 -14.96 46.32
N GLY A 578 10.83 -15.24 45.61
CA GLY A 578 11.37 -16.59 45.44
C GLY A 578 10.65 -17.48 44.43
N HIS A 579 9.67 -16.96 43.69
CA HIS A 579 8.98 -17.70 42.63
C HIS A 579 9.75 -17.61 41.31
N ALA A 580 10.04 -18.76 40.70
CA ALA A 580 10.62 -18.86 39.37
C ALA A 580 9.60 -18.43 38.31
N ILE A 581 9.95 -17.43 37.50
CA ILE A 581 9.15 -16.98 36.37
C ILE A 581 9.86 -17.41 35.08
N PRO A 582 9.22 -18.21 34.22
CA PRO A 582 9.82 -18.64 32.96
C PRO A 582 9.85 -17.46 31.98
N LEU A 583 11.05 -16.91 31.74
CA LEU A 583 11.29 -15.72 30.94
C LEU A 583 12.28 -16.02 29.80
N VAL A 584 12.04 -15.37 28.66
CA VAL A 584 13.01 -15.23 27.57
C VAL A 584 13.62 -13.83 27.66
N VAL A 585 14.95 -13.72 27.70
CA VAL A 585 15.65 -12.43 27.82
C VAL A 585 16.37 -12.12 26.52
N LEU A 586 16.04 -10.97 25.93
CA LEU A 586 16.68 -10.43 24.73
C LEU A 586 17.49 -9.19 25.10
N GLY A 587 18.81 -9.30 24.95
CA GLY A 587 19.73 -8.16 25.06
C GLY A 587 19.62 -7.27 23.82
N VAL A 588 19.40 -5.97 23.99
CA VAL A 588 19.38 -4.99 22.90
C VAL A 588 20.52 -4.01 23.08
N GLU A 589 21.49 -4.03 22.16
CA GLU A 589 22.69 -3.20 22.26
C GLU A 589 22.35 -1.70 22.31
N GLY A 590 22.75 -1.02 23.38
CA GLY A 590 22.43 0.40 23.60
C GLY A 590 20.97 0.69 24.00
N GLY A 591 20.13 -0.33 24.15
CA GLY A 591 18.73 -0.20 24.55
C GLY A 591 17.78 0.25 23.43
N THR A 592 16.53 0.59 23.78
CA THR A 592 15.46 0.85 22.81
C THR A 592 15.19 2.34 22.53
N GLN A 593 15.84 3.26 23.25
CA GLN A 593 15.60 4.70 23.12
C GLN A 593 16.29 5.31 21.89
N ASP A 594 17.49 4.84 21.52
CA ASP A 594 18.32 5.46 20.48
C ASP A 594 18.85 4.43 19.44
N MET A 595 17.90 3.66 18.89
CA MET A 595 18.18 2.57 17.95
C MET A 595 18.44 3.08 16.51
N PRO A 596 19.53 2.66 15.86
CA PRO A 596 19.72 2.83 14.42
C PRO A 596 18.58 2.16 13.62
N PRO A 597 18.29 2.64 12.39
CA PRO A 597 17.18 2.12 11.59
C PRO A 597 17.21 0.60 11.37
N ALA A 598 18.40 0.01 11.22
CA ALA A 598 18.57 -1.45 11.04
C ALA A 598 18.19 -2.23 12.29
N GLN A 599 18.72 -1.84 13.46
CA GLN A 599 18.39 -2.44 14.76
C GLN A 599 16.90 -2.28 15.10
N ARG A 600 16.31 -1.10 14.86
CA ARG A 600 14.88 -0.85 15.10
C ARG A 600 14.00 -1.77 14.25
N ARG A 601 14.32 -1.95 12.97
CA ARG A 601 13.57 -2.84 12.07
C ARG A 601 13.69 -4.31 12.48
N ALA A 602 14.90 -4.75 12.81
CA ALA A 602 15.14 -6.11 13.30
C ALA A 602 14.37 -6.39 14.61
N LEU A 603 14.36 -5.45 15.55
CA LEU A 603 13.59 -5.58 16.79
C LEU A 603 12.09 -5.72 16.51
N LEU A 604 11.53 -4.93 15.59
CA LEU A 604 10.12 -5.05 15.21
C LEU A 604 9.78 -6.40 14.59
N CYS A 605 10.67 -6.96 13.76
CA CYS A 605 10.50 -8.32 13.23
C CYS A 605 10.55 -9.36 14.35
N ILE A 606 11.51 -9.25 15.27
CA ILE A 606 11.64 -10.15 16.42
C ILE A 606 10.39 -10.11 17.32
N LEU A 607 9.86 -8.92 17.61
CA LEU A 607 8.66 -8.75 18.42
C LEU A 607 7.38 -9.24 17.74
N ARG A 608 7.38 -9.33 16.41
CA ARG A 608 6.30 -9.94 15.63
C ARG A 608 6.40 -11.46 15.63
N ASP A 609 7.60 -12.00 15.43
CA ASP A 609 7.79 -13.41 15.06
C ASP A 609 8.14 -14.31 16.25
N VAL A 610 8.88 -13.80 17.25
CA VAL A 610 9.35 -14.61 18.38
C VAL A 610 8.23 -14.93 19.38
N PRO A 611 7.38 -13.98 19.84
CA PRO A 611 6.33 -14.33 20.80
C PRO A 611 5.42 -15.49 20.34
N PRO A 612 4.90 -15.52 19.10
CA PRO A 612 4.11 -16.66 18.62
C PRO A 612 4.89 -17.98 18.58
N LEU A 613 6.18 -17.96 18.23
CA LEU A 613 7.04 -19.15 18.16
C LEU A 613 7.27 -19.80 19.53
N VAL A 614 7.19 -19.03 20.61
CA VAL A 614 7.34 -19.52 21.99
C VAL A 614 6.02 -19.56 22.77
N GLY A 615 4.87 -19.41 22.09
CA GLY A 615 3.55 -19.51 22.71
C GLY A 615 3.08 -18.27 23.49
N LEU A 616 3.70 -17.11 23.24
CA LEU A 616 3.38 -15.81 23.86
C LEU A 616 2.58 -14.91 22.93
N SER A 617 1.66 -14.13 23.49
CA SER A 617 1.03 -13.00 22.78
C SER A 617 1.85 -11.71 22.97
N GLN A 618 1.65 -10.72 22.09
CA GLN A 618 2.39 -9.44 22.13
C GLN A 618 2.23 -8.68 23.46
N ASN A 619 1.16 -8.93 24.22
CA ASN A 619 0.92 -8.31 25.54
C ASN A 619 1.87 -8.82 26.64
N HIS A 620 2.72 -9.80 26.34
CA HIS A 620 3.68 -10.40 27.26
C HIS A 620 5.13 -9.95 27.02
N VAL A 621 5.31 -8.86 26.25
CA VAL A 621 6.62 -8.22 26.00
C VAL A 621 6.82 -7.05 26.96
N TYR A 622 7.91 -7.07 27.71
CA TYR A 622 8.24 -6.03 28.69
C TYR A 622 9.61 -5.40 28.39
N LEU A 623 9.70 -4.08 28.62
CA LEU A 623 10.94 -3.31 28.51
C LEU A 623 11.52 -3.08 29.90
N ALA A 624 12.74 -3.57 30.15
CA ALA A 624 13.47 -3.26 31.37
C ALA A 624 14.19 -1.92 31.20
N HIS A 625 13.98 -0.98 32.13
CA HIS A 625 14.64 0.33 32.11
C HIS A 625 16.07 0.31 32.70
N ARG A 626 16.51 -0.81 33.30
CA ARG A 626 17.88 -1.07 33.80
C ARG A 626 18.20 -2.55 33.64
N GLN A 627 19.49 -2.91 33.62
CA GLN A 627 19.90 -4.32 33.70
C GLN A 627 19.40 -4.95 35.01
N PRO A 628 18.90 -6.20 34.97
CA PRO A 628 18.40 -6.91 36.15
C PRO A 628 19.48 -7.20 37.18
#